data_AF-A0A238ZGX5-F1
#
_entry.id   AF-A0A238ZGX5-F1
#
_cell.length_a   1.000
_cell.length_b   1.000
_cell.length_c   1.000
_cell.angle_alpha   90.00
_cell.angle_beta   90.00
_cell.angle_gamma   90.00
#
_symmetry.space_group_name_H-M   'P 1'
#
loop_
_entity.id
_entity.type
_entity.pdbx_description
1 polymer ?
#
loop_
_entity_poly.entity_id
_entity_poly.type
_entity_poly.pdbx_seq_one_letter_code
_entity_poly.pdbx_strand_id
1 'polypeptide(L)'
;MEEDLKTSAKGQILSIRDLPTLPKVLDEVSRLVQNPNTSIEAIAKVISRDQVLSAKVLKMVNSPVYGFPGRIGSIQHALVLLGFNVIRGVIISTSVFDIMSKSMEGLWEHSVGCALATGLVAREAKLKDPEEFSVCGLLHDLGKVVAAVQLPELHKAVGEAVRSQDLRWFEAEKAVLGFGHDRINAWLAQHWHLPATIKEAMSSHHNPERAQFYPLHAAAAHVGDFVVRVFEFGSGGDDQAVPLSEHALKALGLNLGDLDRVFDAFAENLGEVSGVNFVPEEPDPGKGRGD
;
A
#
# COMPACT_ATOMS: atom_id res chain seq x y z
N MET A 1 -18.26 8.67 17.95
CA MET A 1 -17.52 9.92 17.66
C MET A 1 -17.03 10.60 18.94
N GLU A 2 -17.79 10.58 20.04
CA GLU A 2 -17.43 11.21 21.32
C GLU A 2 -16.74 10.26 22.33
N GLU A 3 -16.93 8.94 22.20
CA GLU A 3 -16.22 7.93 23.01
C GLU A 3 -14.75 7.72 22.57
N ASP A 4 -14.42 7.99 21.31
CA ASP A 4 -13.11 7.73 20.69
C ASP A 4 -12.01 8.73 21.08
N LEU A 5 -12.36 9.83 21.76
CA LEU A 5 -11.42 10.87 22.18
C LEU A 5 -10.71 10.53 23.51
N LYS A 6 -11.03 9.39 24.13
CA LYS A 6 -10.54 8.97 25.45
C LYS A 6 -9.40 7.93 25.44
N THR A 7 -8.97 7.41 24.30
CA THR A 7 -7.83 6.49 24.26
C THR A 7 -6.51 7.26 24.19
N SER A 8 -5.67 7.10 25.22
CA SER A 8 -4.25 7.49 25.23
C SER A 8 -3.52 7.09 23.93
N ALA A 9 -3.97 6.00 23.29
CA ALA A 9 -3.44 5.46 22.04
C ALA A 9 -3.50 6.44 20.85
N LYS A 10 -4.56 7.24 20.66
CA LYS A 10 -4.58 8.24 19.56
C LYS A 10 -3.51 9.31 19.78
N GLY A 11 -3.38 9.76 21.03
CA GLY A 11 -2.33 10.66 21.47
C GLY A 11 -0.96 10.07 21.18
N GLN A 12 -0.72 8.80 21.53
CA GLN A 12 0.55 8.09 21.28
C GLN A 12 0.84 7.93 19.78
N ILE A 13 -0.11 7.47 18.97
CA ILE A 13 0.08 7.27 17.51
C ILE A 13 0.49 8.56 16.80
N LEU A 14 -0.05 9.71 17.23
CA LEU A 14 0.23 11.01 16.60
C LEU A 14 1.28 11.86 17.32
N SER A 15 1.60 11.58 18.59
CA SER A 15 2.57 12.36 19.37
C SER A 15 3.97 11.77 19.37
N ILE A 16 4.14 10.51 18.97
CA ILE A 16 5.43 9.84 19.02
C ILE A 16 6.20 10.10 17.73
N ARG A 17 7.42 10.58 17.92
CA ARG A 17 8.36 11.11 16.92
C ARG A 17 8.94 10.05 15.97
N ASP A 18 8.42 8.82 16.03
CA ASP A 18 8.98 7.64 15.37
C ASP A 18 8.02 6.99 14.37
N LEU A 19 6.92 7.66 13.97
CA LEU A 19 6.31 7.33 12.67
C LEU A 19 7.46 7.23 11.67
N PRO A 20 7.45 6.30 10.70
CA PRO A 20 8.44 6.33 9.63
C PRO A 20 8.42 7.74 9.08
N THR A 21 9.43 8.54 9.40
CA THR A 21 9.34 9.97 9.10
C THR A 21 9.29 10.04 7.60
N LEU A 22 8.31 10.79 7.07
CA LEU A 22 8.20 10.97 5.64
C LEU A 22 9.61 11.37 5.16
N PRO A 23 10.21 10.62 4.22
CA PRO A 23 11.55 10.93 3.75
C PRO A 23 11.68 12.42 3.48
N LYS A 24 12.77 13.08 3.95
CA LYS A 24 12.94 14.54 3.79
C LYS A 24 12.73 15.01 2.35
N VAL A 25 13.05 14.14 1.39
CA VAL A 25 12.81 14.31 -0.04
C VAL A 25 11.32 14.52 -0.36
N LEU A 26 10.38 13.83 0.29
CA LEU A 26 8.94 14.03 0.06
C LEU A 26 8.43 15.35 0.63
N ASP A 27 8.98 15.85 1.72
CA ASP A 27 8.66 17.19 2.21
C ASP A 27 9.14 18.27 1.23
N GLU A 28 10.37 18.14 0.72
CA GLU A 28 10.92 19.05 -0.29
C GLU A 28 10.09 19.00 -1.58
N VAL A 29 9.78 17.79 -2.06
CA VAL A 29 8.98 17.58 -3.27
C VAL A 29 7.53 18.07 -3.09
N SER A 30 6.90 17.86 -1.93
CA SER A 30 5.53 18.32 -1.69
C SER A 30 5.42 19.85 -1.76
N ARG A 31 6.43 20.58 -1.25
CA ARG A 31 6.51 22.04 -1.40
C ARG A 31 6.69 22.46 -2.85
N LEU A 32 7.50 21.73 -3.60
CA LEU A 32 7.75 22.00 -5.02
C LEU A 32 6.48 21.81 -5.86
N VAL A 33 5.70 20.74 -5.62
CA VAL A 33 4.46 20.46 -6.35
C VAL A 33 3.36 21.50 -6.08
N GLN A 34 3.34 22.10 -4.89
CA GLN A 34 2.40 23.17 -4.56
C GLN A 34 2.73 24.51 -5.27
N ASN A 35 3.95 24.66 -5.80
CA ASN A 35 4.34 25.85 -6.53
C ASN A 35 4.03 25.67 -8.03
N PRO A 36 3.11 26.47 -8.61
CA PRO A 36 2.69 26.34 -10.01
C PRO A 36 3.80 26.61 -11.03
N ASN A 37 4.93 27.20 -10.60
CA ASN A 37 6.08 27.48 -11.46
C ASN A 37 7.14 26.37 -11.44
N THR A 38 6.93 25.30 -10.65
CA THR A 38 7.87 24.18 -10.58
C THR A 38 7.69 23.27 -11.79
N SER A 39 8.80 22.94 -12.45
CA SER A 39 8.81 21.95 -13.53
C SER A 39 8.99 20.52 -13.03
N ILE A 40 8.58 19.53 -13.83
CA ILE A 40 8.77 18.10 -13.52
C ILE A 40 10.26 17.78 -13.35
N GLU A 41 11.13 18.42 -14.12
CA GLU A 41 12.59 18.29 -14.03
C GLU A 41 13.11 18.71 -12.65
N ALA A 42 12.56 19.78 -12.07
CA ALA A 42 12.95 20.24 -10.76
C ALA A 42 12.59 19.22 -9.67
N ILE A 43 11.40 18.63 -9.76
CA ILE A 43 10.94 17.56 -8.85
C ILE A 43 11.82 16.32 -9.01
N ALA A 44 12.04 15.88 -10.25
CA ALA A 44 12.88 14.73 -10.57
C ALA A 44 14.30 14.91 -10.01
N LYS A 45 14.88 16.12 -10.16
CA LYS A 45 16.22 16.44 -9.66
C LYS A 45 16.32 16.29 -8.14
N VAL A 46 15.27 16.65 -7.39
CA VAL A 46 15.27 16.49 -5.93
C VAL A 46 15.25 15.01 -5.54
N ILE A 47 14.38 14.21 -6.16
CA ILE A 47 14.32 12.76 -5.91
C ILE A 47 15.65 12.09 -6.30
N SER A 48 16.22 12.47 -7.45
CA SER A 48 17.48 11.94 -7.97
C SER A 48 18.73 12.32 -7.17
N ARG A 49 18.64 13.16 -6.14
CA ARG A 49 19.77 13.39 -5.21
C ARG A 49 20.09 12.15 -4.39
N ASP A 50 19.09 11.35 -4.07
CA ASP A 50 19.26 10.07 -3.39
C ASP A 50 19.25 8.94 -4.42
N GLN A 51 20.43 8.40 -4.70
CA GLN A 51 20.62 7.33 -5.68
C GLN A 51 19.98 6.02 -5.24
N VAL A 52 19.99 5.73 -3.92
CA VAL A 52 19.40 4.50 -3.37
C VAL A 52 17.89 4.57 -3.49
N LEU A 53 17.29 5.69 -3.07
CA LEU A 53 15.86 5.91 -3.26
C LEU A 53 15.48 5.86 -4.73
N SER A 54 16.23 6.54 -5.60
CA SER A 54 15.95 6.54 -7.04
C SER A 54 15.98 5.13 -7.63
N ALA A 55 16.94 4.30 -7.24
CA ALA A 55 17.01 2.91 -7.65
C ALA A 55 15.81 2.10 -7.15
N LYS A 56 15.41 2.28 -5.87
CA LYS A 56 14.22 1.62 -5.31
C LYS A 56 12.94 2.05 -6.03
N VAL A 57 12.76 3.34 -6.29
CA VAL A 57 11.61 3.87 -7.05
C VAL A 57 11.57 3.30 -8.45
N LEU A 58 12.69 3.32 -9.19
CA LEU A 58 12.75 2.77 -10.54
C LEU A 58 12.54 1.25 -10.53
N LYS A 59 13.04 0.51 -9.54
CA LYS A 59 12.76 -0.93 -9.39
C LYS A 59 11.25 -1.18 -9.24
N MET A 60 10.59 -0.41 -8.37
CA MET A 60 9.15 -0.55 -8.14
C MET A 60 8.33 -0.14 -9.38
N VAL A 61 8.67 0.96 -10.03
CA VAL A 61 7.98 1.47 -11.24
C VAL A 61 8.12 0.51 -12.42
N ASN A 62 9.23 -0.21 -12.54
CA ASN A 62 9.44 -1.24 -13.57
C ASN A 62 8.95 -2.63 -13.15
N SER A 63 8.25 -2.75 -12.02
CA SER A 63 7.68 -4.04 -11.59
C SER A 63 6.40 -4.39 -12.38
N PRO A 64 5.98 -5.67 -12.36
CA PRO A 64 4.75 -6.10 -13.03
C PRO A 64 3.50 -5.36 -12.54
N VAL A 65 3.53 -4.77 -11.34
CA VAL A 65 2.45 -3.93 -10.78
C VAL A 65 1.99 -2.85 -11.76
N TYR A 66 2.92 -2.18 -12.43
CA TYR A 66 2.61 -1.08 -13.36
C TYR A 66 2.60 -1.52 -14.83
N GLY A 67 3.19 -2.68 -15.16
CA GLY A 67 3.00 -3.36 -16.44
C GLY A 67 3.47 -2.59 -17.68
N PHE A 68 4.45 -1.69 -17.56
CA PHE A 68 4.96 -0.95 -18.71
C PHE A 68 5.75 -1.86 -19.68
N PRO A 69 5.51 -1.77 -21.00
CA PRO A 69 6.18 -2.62 -21.99
C PRO A 69 7.67 -2.27 -22.20
N GLY A 70 8.13 -1.15 -21.66
CA GLY A 70 9.50 -0.68 -21.78
C GLY A 70 10.07 -0.25 -20.43
N ARG A 71 11.39 -0.32 -20.30
CA ARG A 71 12.08 0.04 -19.06
C ARG A 71 12.11 1.57 -18.88
N ILE A 72 11.54 2.04 -17.79
CA ILE A 72 11.62 3.43 -17.35
C ILE A 72 13.00 3.65 -16.71
N GLY A 73 13.83 4.46 -17.37
CA GLY A 73 15.23 4.69 -16.97
C GLY A 73 15.48 5.92 -16.11
N SER A 74 14.50 6.78 -15.85
CA SER A 74 14.70 8.02 -15.08
C SER A 74 13.46 8.41 -14.27
N ILE A 75 13.67 9.11 -13.15
CA ILE A 75 12.59 9.63 -12.31
C ILE A 75 11.72 10.63 -13.05
N GLN A 76 12.31 11.46 -13.91
CA GLN A 76 11.57 12.39 -14.75
C GLN A 76 10.61 11.64 -15.69
N HIS A 77 11.06 10.58 -16.35
CA HIS A 77 10.21 9.78 -17.21
C HIS A 77 9.09 9.10 -16.42
N ALA A 78 9.40 8.59 -15.22
CA ALA A 78 8.41 8.00 -14.32
C ALA A 78 7.33 9.03 -13.91
N LEU A 79 7.72 10.27 -13.56
CA LEU A 79 6.79 11.34 -13.23
C LEU A 79 5.88 11.75 -14.39
N VAL A 80 6.39 11.72 -15.63
CA VAL A 80 5.59 12.03 -16.82
C VAL A 80 4.54 10.95 -17.09
N LEU A 81 4.90 9.67 -16.92
CA LEU A 81 4.00 8.55 -17.22
C LEU A 81 2.99 8.28 -16.10
N LEU A 82 3.44 8.31 -14.85
CA LEU A 82 2.65 7.88 -13.68
C LEU A 82 2.06 9.04 -12.89
N GLY A 83 2.54 10.26 -13.14
CA GLY A 83 2.16 11.42 -12.34
C GLY A 83 2.78 11.40 -10.94
N PHE A 84 2.60 12.53 -10.24
CA PHE A 84 3.23 12.74 -8.94
C PHE A 84 2.66 11.86 -7.83
N ASN A 85 1.34 11.62 -7.82
CA ASN A 85 0.68 10.88 -6.74
C ASN A 85 1.19 9.43 -6.65
N VAL A 86 1.37 8.77 -7.80
CA VAL A 86 1.91 7.42 -7.85
C VAL A 86 3.36 7.40 -7.37
N ILE A 87 4.20 8.30 -7.88
CA ILE A 87 5.62 8.37 -7.48
C ILE A 87 5.75 8.66 -5.99
N ARG A 88 4.90 9.52 -5.44
CA ARG A 88 4.84 9.79 -4.00
C ARG A 88 4.52 8.52 -3.21
N GLY A 89 3.51 7.76 -3.63
CA GLY A 89 3.15 6.49 -2.98
C GLY A 89 4.28 5.46 -3.02
N VAL A 90 4.98 5.37 -4.16
CA VAL A 90 6.17 4.51 -4.33
C VAL A 90 7.32 4.94 -3.41
N ILE A 91 7.59 6.25 -3.28
CA ILE A 91 8.63 6.73 -2.37
C ILE A 91 8.27 6.38 -0.92
N ILE A 92 6.99 6.51 -0.53
CA ILE A 92 6.52 6.13 0.80
C ILE A 92 6.77 4.63 1.03
N SER A 93 6.27 3.76 0.14
CA SER A 93 6.35 2.31 0.30
C SER A 93 7.80 1.81 0.35
N THR A 94 8.66 2.31 -0.54
CA THR A 94 10.10 1.97 -0.58
C THR A 94 10.86 2.41 0.67
N SER A 95 10.38 3.45 1.36
CA SER A 95 10.99 3.99 2.57
C SER A 95 10.55 3.28 3.84
N VAL A 96 9.35 2.71 3.83
CA VAL A 96 8.85 1.91 4.96
C VAL A 96 9.11 0.42 4.79
N PHE A 97 9.50 -0.05 3.60
CA PHE A 97 9.75 -1.45 3.26
C PHE A 97 10.47 -2.23 4.37
N ASP A 98 11.65 -1.76 4.79
CA ASP A 98 12.48 -2.48 5.77
C ASP A 98 11.76 -2.62 7.12
N ILE A 99 10.90 -1.67 7.47
CA ILE A 99 10.08 -1.71 8.67
C ILE A 99 8.93 -2.70 8.47
N MET A 100 8.24 -2.65 7.32
CA MET A 100 7.12 -3.56 7.03
C MET A 100 7.57 -5.02 7.13
N SER A 101 8.63 -5.39 6.41
CA SER A 101 9.17 -6.75 6.38
C SER A 101 9.67 -7.25 7.75
N LYS A 102 10.07 -6.35 8.66
CA LYS A 102 10.48 -6.72 10.03
C LYS A 102 9.32 -6.72 11.03
N SER A 103 8.32 -5.89 10.79
CA SER A 103 7.16 -5.75 11.69
C SER A 103 6.20 -6.91 11.59
N MET A 104 6.03 -7.45 10.37
CA MET A 104 5.05 -8.48 10.06
C MET A 104 5.52 -9.25 8.84
N GLU A 105 5.71 -10.55 9.03
CA GLU A 105 6.10 -11.47 7.95
C GLU A 105 5.01 -11.51 6.87
N GLY A 106 5.40 -11.39 5.60
CA GLY A 106 4.47 -11.42 4.47
C GLY A 106 3.75 -10.10 4.18
N LEU A 107 3.88 -9.06 5.02
CA LEU A 107 3.10 -7.82 4.85
C LEU A 107 3.50 -7.04 3.60
N TRP A 108 4.78 -7.10 3.24
CA TRP A 108 5.26 -6.45 2.03
C TRP A 108 4.71 -7.16 0.79
N GLU A 109 4.83 -8.48 0.75
CA GLU A 109 4.34 -9.35 -0.31
C GLU A 109 2.83 -9.11 -0.51
N HIS A 110 2.07 -9.09 0.59
CA HIS A 110 0.63 -8.74 0.59
C HIS A 110 0.40 -7.37 -0.04
N SER A 111 1.15 -6.34 0.37
CA SER A 111 1.00 -4.98 -0.14
C SER A 111 1.31 -4.87 -1.64
N VAL A 112 2.35 -5.55 -2.13
CA VAL A 112 2.69 -5.56 -3.57
C VAL A 112 1.66 -6.35 -4.37
N GLY A 113 1.18 -7.47 -3.84
CA GLY A 113 0.05 -8.22 -4.40
C GLY A 113 -1.18 -7.33 -4.53
N CYS A 114 -1.54 -6.61 -3.46
CA CYS A 114 -2.67 -5.69 -3.47
C CYS A 114 -2.47 -4.57 -4.48
N ALA A 115 -1.24 -4.08 -4.66
CA ALA A 115 -0.94 -3.08 -5.69
C ALA A 115 -1.20 -3.61 -7.11
N LEU A 116 -0.76 -4.83 -7.42
CA LEU A 116 -1.05 -5.47 -8.71
C LEU A 116 -2.56 -5.70 -8.88
N ALA A 117 -3.19 -6.39 -7.93
CA ALA A 117 -4.60 -6.75 -8.01
C ALA A 117 -5.50 -5.52 -8.13
N THR A 118 -5.25 -4.49 -7.33
CA THR A 118 -6.03 -3.24 -7.38
C THR A 118 -5.89 -2.53 -8.73
N GLY A 119 -4.71 -2.56 -9.35
CA GLY A 119 -4.50 -2.05 -10.70
C GLY A 119 -5.24 -2.86 -11.77
N LEU A 120 -5.21 -4.19 -11.67
CA LEU A 120 -5.94 -5.09 -12.57
C LEU A 120 -7.45 -4.88 -12.47
N VAL A 121 -7.99 -4.75 -11.25
CA VAL A 121 -9.39 -4.39 -11.00
C VAL A 121 -9.74 -3.08 -11.68
N ALA A 122 -8.90 -2.05 -11.56
CA ALA A 122 -9.13 -0.76 -12.19
C ALA A 122 -9.11 -0.86 -13.73
N ARG A 123 -8.20 -1.67 -14.32
CA ARG A 123 -8.15 -1.92 -15.77
C ARG A 123 -9.40 -2.65 -16.26
N GLU A 124 -9.83 -3.69 -15.56
CA GLU A 124 -11.04 -4.45 -15.89
C GLU A 124 -12.30 -3.58 -15.82
N ALA A 125 -12.38 -2.73 -14.78
CA ALA A 125 -13.42 -1.72 -14.62
C ALA A 125 -13.30 -0.53 -15.59
N LYS A 126 -12.28 -0.51 -16.46
CA LYS A 126 -12.00 0.54 -17.45
C LYS A 126 -11.87 1.93 -16.83
N LEU A 127 -11.32 1.98 -15.62
CA LEU A 127 -11.01 3.23 -14.94
C LEU A 127 -9.77 3.88 -15.56
N LYS A 128 -9.72 5.20 -15.49
CA LYS A 128 -8.54 5.96 -15.93
C LYS A 128 -7.42 5.79 -14.92
N ASP A 129 -6.18 5.85 -15.42
CA ASP A 129 -4.97 5.89 -14.59
C ASP A 129 -4.94 4.75 -13.55
N PRO A 130 -5.02 3.47 -13.97
CA PRO A 130 -5.05 2.31 -13.06
C PRO A 130 -3.85 2.25 -12.11
N GLU A 131 -2.74 2.91 -12.46
CA GLU A 131 -1.56 3.03 -11.62
C GLU A 131 -1.81 3.88 -10.35
N GLU A 132 -2.76 4.82 -10.36
CA GLU A 132 -3.22 5.51 -9.13
C GLU A 132 -3.94 4.56 -8.17
N PHE A 133 -4.69 3.59 -8.72
CA PHE A 133 -5.35 2.55 -7.95
C PHE A 133 -4.33 1.54 -7.40
N SER A 134 -3.30 1.17 -8.18
CA SER A 134 -2.21 0.32 -7.69
C SER A 134 -1.52 0.90 -6.46
N VAL A 135 -1.28 2.21 -6.41
CA VAL A 135 -0.71 2.85 -5.21
C VAL A 135 -1.66 2.80 -4.00
N CYS A 136 -2.97 2.81 -4.22
CA CYS A 136 -3.93 2.62 -3.14
C CYS A 136 -3.80 1.23 -2.52
N GLY A 137 -3.69 0.18 -3.34
CA GLY A 137 -3.41 -1.19 -2.89
C GLY A 137 -2.06 -1.31 -2.18
N LEU A 138 -1.03 -0.64 -2.68
CA LEU A 138 0.32 -0.67 -2.10
C LEU A 138 0.39 -0.10 -0.68
N LEU A 139 -0.46 0.88 -0.36
CA LEU A 139 -0.44 1.62 0.90
C LEU A 139 -1.58 1.24 1.85
N HIS A 140 -2.50 0.37 1.44
CA HIS A 140 -3.77 0.15 2.17
C HIS A 140 -3.56 -0.29 3.62
N ASP A 141 -2.50 -1.04 3.91
CA ASP A 141 -2.22 -1.62 5.23
C ASP A 141 -1.12 -0.90 6.03
N LEU A 142 -0.74 0.32 5.61
CA LEU A 142 0.35 1.06 6.26
C LEU A 142 0.10 1.35 7.75
N GLY A 143 -1.16 1.40 8.18
CA GLY A 143 -1.58 1.54 9.56
C GLY A 143 -1.13 0.38 10.45
N LYS A 144 -0.96 -0.84 9.91
CA LYS A 144 -0.40 -1.98 10.64
C LYS A 144 1.06 -1.75 11.01
N VAL A 145 1.82 -1.17 10.09
CA VAL A 145 3.23 -0.79 10.29
C VAL A 145 3.33 0.27 11.39
N VAL A 146 2.45 1.27 11.34
CA VAL A 146 2.38 2.30 12.38
C VAL A 146 2.04 1.68 13.73
N ALA A 147 1.05 0.78 13.81
CA ALA A 147 0.72 0.08 15.05
C ALA A 147 1.91 -0.73 15.58
N ALA A 148 2.62 -1.45 14.72
CA ALA A 148 3.77 -2.26 15.11
C ALA A 148 4.93 -1.44 15.68
N VAL A 149 5.20 -0.27 15.11
CA VAL A 149 6.29 0.61 15.56
C VAL A 149 5.88 1.42 16.79
N GLN A 150 4.68 2.00 16.78
CA GLN A 150 4.24 2.96 17.79
C GLN A 150 3.63 2.30 19.02
N LEU A 151 3.06 1.11 18.85
CA LEU A 151 2.31 0.40 19.88
C LEU A 151 2.72 -1.08 19.92
N PRO A 152 4.03 -1.41 20.05
CA PRO A 152 4.53 -2.78 19.89
C PRO A 152 3.87 -3.79 20.82
N GLU A 153 3.63 -3.41 22.09
CA GLU A 153 2.96 -4.29 23.05
C GLU A 153 1.50 -4.56 22.68
N LEU A 154 0.78 -3.54 22.18
CA LEU A 154 -0.61 -3.72 21.74
C LEU A 154 -0.67 -4.48 20.41
N HIS A 155 0.27 -4.24 19.50
CA HIS A 155 0.40 -4.99 18.26
C HIS A 155 0.63 -6.49 18.52
N LYS A 156 1.48 -6.82 19.50
CA LYS A 156 1.67 -8.18 19.97
C LYS A 156 0.38 -8.77 20.55
N ALA A 157 -0.34 -8.02 21.38
CA ALA A 157 -1.63 -8.44 21.94
C ALA A 157 -2.70 -8.67 20.86
N VAL A 158 -2.69 -7.88 19.76
CA VAL A 158 -3.53 -8.13 18.58
C VAL A 158 -3.21 -9.49 17.97
N GLY A 159 -1.94 -9.79 17.72
CA GLY A 159 -1.54 -11.10 17.19
C GLY A 159 -1.88 -12.27 18.12
N GLU A 160 -1.85 -12.07 19.44
CA GLU A 160 -2.32 -13.05 20.42
C GLU A 160 -3.84 -13.23 20.38
N ALA A 161 -4.61 -12.15 20.22
CA ALA A 161 -6.06 -12.20 20.08
C ALA A 161 -6.49 -12.92 18.80
N VAL A 162 -5.84 -12.66 17.66
CA VAL A 162 -6.05 -13.40 16.40
C VAL A 162 -5.97 -14.91 16.64
N ARG A 163 -4.86 -15.38 17.24
CA ARG A 163 -4.63 -16.82 17.48
C ARG A 163 -5.55 -17.42 18.55
N SER A 164 -5.81 -16.70 19.64
CA SER A 164 -6.54 -17.23 20.79
C SER A 164 -8.05 -17.17 20.67
N GLN A 165 -8.57 -16.27 19.82
CA GLN A 165 -10.00 -16.01 19.67
C GLN A 165 -10.51 -16.28 18.24
N ASP A 166 -9.64 -16.74 17.33
CA ASP A 166 -9.97 -17.01 15.92
C ASP A 166 -10.60 -15.79 15.21
N LEU A 167 -9.98 -14.62 15.45
CA LEU A 167 -10.43 -13.34 14.91
C LEU A 167 -9.59 -12.95 13.70
N ARG A 168 -10.22 -12.26 12.74
CA ARG A 168 -9.46 -11.51 11.74
C ARG A 168 -8.63 -10.42 12.42
N TRP A 169 -7.48 -10.09 11.86
CA TRP A 169 -6.58 -9.05 12.35
C TRP A 169 -7.31 -7.73 12.61
N PHE A 170 -8.12 -7.28 11.66
CA PHE A 170 -8.92 -6.06 11.80
C PHE A 170 -9.91 -6.11 12.99
N GLU A 171 -10.46 -7.29 13.29
CA GLU A 171 -11.37 -7.50 14.42
C GLU A 171 -10.62 -7.53 15.74
N ALA A 172 -9.46 -8.19 15.78
CA ALA A 172 -8.55 -8.21 16.91
C ALA A 172 -8.02 -6.80 17.24
N GLU A 173 -7.70 -5.98 16.24
CA GLU A 173 -7.35 -4.57 16.44
C GLU A 173 -8.47 -3.80 17.12
N LYS A 174 -9.71 -3.91 16.62
CA LYS A 174 -10.86 -3.26 17.27
C LYS A 174 -11.06 -3.73 18.70
N ALA A 175 -10.85 -5.02 18.99
CA ALA A 175 -11.01 -5.57 20.33
C ALA A 175 -9.91 -5.08 21.30
N VAL A 176 -8.66 -4.97 20.85
CA VAL A 176 -7.50 -4.61 21.68
C VAL A 176 -7.27 -3.11 21.76
N LEU A 177 -7.37 -2.40 20.64
CA LEU A 177 -7.07 -0.97 20.49
C LEU A 177 -8.32 -0.09 20.60
N GLY A 178 -9.51 -0.64 20.36
CA GLY A 178 -10.76 0.11 20.21
C GLY A 178 -10.99 0.66 18.79
N PHE A 179 -10.05 0.47 17.87
CA PHE A 179 -10.12 0.89 16.47
C PHE A 179 -9.21 0.00 15.61
N GLY A 180 -9.42 -0.01 14.28
CA GLY A 180 -8.57 -0.75 13.35
C GLY A 180 -7.50 0.11 12.69
N HIS A 181 -6.62 -0.54 11.92
CA HIS A 181 -5.60 0.14 11.12
C HIS A 181 -6.20 1.07 10.04
N ASP A 182 -7.44 0.85 9.61
CA ASP A 182 -8.20 1.78 8.75
C ASP A 182 -8.26 3.20 9.33
N ARG A 183 -8.40 3.31 10.66
CA ARG A 183 -8.42 4.58 11.37
C ARG A 183 -7.03 5.18 11.52
N ILE A 184 -6.03 4.34 11.76
CA ILE A 184 -4.62 4.75 11.79
C ILE A 184 -4.22 5.30 10.42
N ASN A 185 -4.61 4.64 9.34
CA ASN A 185 -4.45 5.09 7.96
C ASN A 185 -5.07 6.47 7.73
N ALA A 186 -6.29 6.69 8.21
CA ALA A 186 -6.96 8.00 8.06
C ALA A 186 -6.16 9.13 8.74
N TRP A 187 -5.61 8.86 9.93
CA TRP A 187 -4.77 9.80 10.66
C TRP A 187 -3.42 10.03 9.98
N LEU A 188 -2.76 8.95 9.54
CA LEU A 188 -1.48 8.99 8.85
C LEU A 188 -1.58 9.76 7.54
N ALA A 189 -2.57 9.43 6.71
CA ALA A 189 -2.80 10.07 5.43
C ALA A 189 -3.11 11.56 5.59
N GLN A 190 -3.82 11.95 6.65
CA GLN A 190 -4.03 13.36 6.98
C GLN A 190 -2.74 14.04 7.43
N HIS A 191 -1.97 13.41 8.32
CA HIS A 191 -0.71 13.94 8.84
C HIS A 191 0.33 14.15 7.73
N TRP A 192 0.39 13.21 6.79
CA TRP A 192 1.28 13.28 5.63
C TRP A 192 0.70 14.08 4.47
N HIS A 193 -0.51 14.63 4.56
CA HIS A 193 -1.16 15.35 3.46
C HIS A 193 -1.22 14.52 2.17
N LEU A 194 -1.57 13.24 2.27
CA LEU A 194 -1.74 12.36 1.12
C LEU A 194 -2.96 12.80 0.27
N PRO A 195 -2.96 12.51 -1.04
CA PRO A 195 -4.13 12.68 -1.88
C PRO A 195 -5.38 12.06 -1.28
N ALA A 196 -6.53 12.71 -1.48
CA ALA A 196 -7.79 12.25 -0.91
C ALA A 196 -8.23 10.88 -1.45
N THR A 197 -7.86 10.56 -2.69
CA THR A 197 -8.03 9.24 -3.31
C THR A 197 -7.35 8.14 -2.49
N ILE A 198 -6.06 8.31 -2.19
CA ILE A 198 -5.27 7.37 -1.39
C ILE A 198 -5.81 7.30 0.04
N LYS A 199 -6.09 8.45 0.67
CA LYS A 199 -6.61 8.52 2.03
C LYS A 199 -7.90 7.70 2.19
N GLU A 200 -8.85 7.87 1.27
CA GLU A 200 -10.14 7.20 1.39
C GLU A 200 -10.04 5.70 1.08
N ALA A 201 -9.19 5.31 0.12
CA ALA A 201 -8.90 3.91 -0.12
C ALA A 201 -8.31 3.23 1.13
N MET A 202 -7.26 3.79 1.72
CA MET A 202 -6.62 3.20 2.90
C MET A 202 -7.56 3.14 4.12
N SER A 203 -8.47 4.10 4.26
CA SER A 203 -9.36 4.19 5.44
C SER A 203 -10.72 3.52 5.29
N SER A 204 -11.09 3.11 4.07
CA SER A 204 -12.40 2.50 3.80
C SER A 204 -12.29 1.13 3.12
N HIS A 205 -11.09 0.57 2.88
CA HIS A 205 -10.96 -0.73 2.20
C HIS A 205 -11.63 -1.91 2.93
N HIS A 206 -11.77 -1.87 4.26
CA HIS A 206 -12.56 -2.88 5.02
C HIS A 206 -14.07 -2.69 4.93
N ASN A 207 -14.54 -1.49 4.56
CA ASN A 207 -15.96 -1.13 4.48
C ASN A 207 -16.15 -0.05 3.40
N PRO A 208 -16.07 -0.45 2.11
CA PRO A 208 -16.07 0.48 0.98
C PRO A 208 -17.35 1.33 0.91
N GLU A 209 -18.46 0.88 1.52
CA GLU A 209 -19.72 1.60 1.65
C GLU A 209 -19.59 2.93 2.41
N ARG A 210 -18.52 3.10 3.21
CA ARG A 210 -18.25 4.34 3.95
C ARG A 210 -17.56 5.42 3.11
N ALA A 211 -17.02 5.07 1.94
CA ALA A 211 -16.36 6.01 1.06
C ALA A 211 -17.38 6.93 0.38
N GLN A 212 -17.19 8.24 0.52
CA GLN A 212 -18.13 9.26 0.04
C GLN A 212 -17.61 10.03 -1.16
N PHE A 213 -16.30 10.28 -1.23
CA PHE A 213 -15.74 11.20 -2.23
C PHE A 213 -15.09 10.47 -3.43
N TYR A 214 -14.47 9.33 -3.15
CA TYR A 214 -13.68 8.49 -4.06
C TYR A 214 -14.05 7.01 -3.86
N PRO A 215 -15.34 6.64 -3.96
CA PRO A 215 -15.81 5.27 -3.69
C PRO A 215 -15.14 4.22 -4.59
N LEU A 216 -14.77 4.58 -5.82
CA LEU A 216 -14.06 3.68 -6.74
C LEU A 216 -12.69 3.25 -6.22
N HIS A 217 -11.96 4.14 -5.52
CA HIS A 217 -10.63 3.82 -5.00
C HIS A 217 -10.72 2.88 -3.79
N ALA A 218 -11.69 3.12 -2.90
CA ALA A 218 -11.97 2.22 -1.79
C ALA A 218 -12.49 0.86 -2.26
N ALA A 219 -13.40 0.85 -3.23
CA ALA A 219 -13.92 -0.39 -3.83
C ALA A 219 -12.81 -1.19 -4.52
N ALA A 220 -11.96 -0.54 -5.32
CA ALA A 220 -10.85 -1.23 -5.99
C ALA A 220 -9.85 -1.81 -4.99
N ALA A 221 -9.48 -1.05 -3.95
CA ALA A 221 -8.58 -1.54 -2.90
C ALA A 221 -9.19 -2.72 -2.12
N HIS A 222 -10.50 -2.67 -1.84
CA HIS A 222 -11.23 -3.78 -1.22
C HIS A 222 -11.22 -5.05 -2.08
N VAL A 223 -11.55 -4.93 -3.38
CA VAL A 223 -11.54 -6.09 -4.29
C VAL A 223 -10.12 -6.60 -4.51
N GLY A 224 -9.12 -5.72 -4.61
CA GLY A 224 -7.72 -6.09 -4.71
C GLY A 224 -7.23 -6.88 -3.49
N ASP A 225 -7.54 -6.40 -2.28
CA ASP A 225 -7.24 -7.11 -1.03
C ASP A 225 -7.92 -8.48 -0.97
N PHE A 226 -9.19 -8.57 -1.39
CA PHE A 226 -9.89 -9.85 -1.52
C PHE A 226 -9.18 -10.83 -2.45
N VAL A 227 -8.80 -10.40 -3.67
CA VAL A 227 -8.12 -11.26 -4.65
C VAL A 227 -6.82 -11.82 -4.07
N VAL A 228 -5.99 -10.97 -3.46
CA VAL A 228 -4.68 -11.37 -2.92
C VAL A 228 -4.81 -12.37 -1.79
N ARG A 229 -5.81 -12.19 -0.91
CA ARG A 229 -6.12 -13.12 0.17
C ARG A 229 -6.58 -14.48 -0.33
N VAL A 230 -7.35 -14.53 -1.42
CA VAL A 230 -7.75 -15.81 -2.05
C VAL A 230 -6.55 -16.58 -2.60
N PHE A 231 -5.52 -15.88 -3.08
CA PHE A 231 -4.26 -16.49 -3.51
C PHE A 231 -3.27 -16.78 -2.37
N GLU A 232 -3.57 -16.38 -1.14
CA GLU A 232 -2.67 -16.49 0.01
C GLU A 232 -1.27 -15.88 -0.27
N PHE A 233 -1.24 -14.80 -1.08
CA PHE A 233 0.03 -14.18 -1.47
C PHE A 233 0.49 -13.15 -0.44
N GLY A 234 1.48 -13.54 0.35
CA GLY A 234 1.90 -12.78 1.52
C GLY A 234 0.91 -12.93 2.68
N SER A 235 1.08 -12.14 3.73
CA SER A 235 0.16 -12.13 4.86
C SER A 235 0.17 -10.78 5.57
N GLY A 236 -1.01 -10.28 5.89
CA GLY A 236 -1.22 -9.14 6.78
C GLY A 236 -1.51 -9.55 8.22
N GLY A 237 -1.15 -10.78 8.63
CA GLY A 237 -1.51 -11.37 9.92
C GLY A 237 -2.89 -12.03 9.97
N ASP A 238 -3.56 -12.13 8.82
CA ASP A 238 -4.82 -12.84 8.64
C ASP A 238 -4.57 -14.16 7.91
N ASP A 239 -5.26 -15.21 8.33
CA ASP A 239 -5.38 -16.51 7.66
C ASP A 239 -6.80 -16.75 7.11
N GLN A 240 -7.71 -15.79 7.31
CA GLN A 240 -9.10 -15.87 6.86
C GLN A 240 -9.37 -14.94 5.68
N ALA A 241 -10.22 -15.40 4.75
CA ALA A 241 -10.74 -14.56 3.67
C ALA A 241 -11.67 -13.46 4.21
N VAL A 242 -11.49 -12.24 3.71
CA VAL A 242 -12.41 -11.12 3.94
C VAL A 242 -13.63 -11.29 3.02
N PRO A 243 -14.87 -11.06 3.47
CA PRO A 243 -16.03 -11.15 2.60
C PRO A 243 -15.98 -10.07 1.52
N LEU A 244 -16.20 -10.48 0.26
CA LEU A 244 -16.29 -9.56 -0.86
C LEU A 244 -17.58 -8.72 -0.76
N SER A 245 -17.44 -7.40 -0.79
CA SER A 245 -18.56 -6.46 -0.80
C SER A 245 -19.24 -6.42 -2.17
N GLU A 246 -20.53 -6.78 -2.21
CA GLU A 246 -21.37 -6.57 -3.40
C GLU A 246 -21.46 -5.10 -3.80
N HIS A 247 -21.40 -4.19 -2.81
CA HIS A 247 -21.38 -2.75 -3.07
C HIS A 247 -20.11 -2.35 -3.83
N ALA A 248 -18.95 -2.89 -3.47
CA ALA A 248 -17.69 -2.63 -4.16
C ALA A 248 -17.74 -3.07 -5.63
N LEU A 249 -18.19 -4.30 -5.89
CA LEU A 249 -18.37 -4.80 -7.26
C LEU A 249 -19.33 -3.91 -8.07
N LYS A 250 -20.49 -3.56 -7.48
CA LYS A 250 -21.47 -2.71 -8.13
C LYS A 250 -20.94 -1.30 -8.41
N ALA A 251 -20.18 -0.72 -7.48
CA ALA A 251 -19.57 0.59 -7.65
C ALA A 251 -18.56 0.59 -8.82
N LEU A 252 -17.80 -0.49 -8.97
CA LEU A 252 -16.84 -0.70 -10.07
C LEU A 252 -17.50 -1.13 -11.38
N GLY A 253 -18.80 -1.45 -11.38
CA GLY A 253 -19.50 -1.98 -12.55
C GLY A 253 -19.05 -3.40 -12.93
N LEU A 254 -18.51 -4.16 -11.98
CA LEU A 254 -17.99 -5.51 -12.19
C LEU A 254 -19.01 -6.57 -11.79
N ASN A 255 -18.99 -7.68 -12.51
CA ASN A 255 -19.67 -8.93 -12.17
C ASN A 255 -18.65 -10.06 -11.89
N LEU A 256 -19.13 -11.24 -11.49
CA LEU A 256 -18.25 -12.37 -11.15
C LEU A 256 -17.37 -12.84 -12.32
N GLY A 257 -17.87 -12.81 -13.56
CA GLY A 257 -17.05 -13.16 -14.73
C GLY A 257 -15.98 -12.12 -15.06
N ASP A 258 -16.16 -10.87 -14.64
CA ASP A 258 -15.10 -9.85 -14.72
C ASP A 258 -14.05 -10.11 -13.62
N LEU A 259 -14.50 -10.51 -12.43
CA LEU A 259 -13.62 -10.90 -11.34
C LEU A 259 -12.79 -12.15 -11.69
N ASP A 260 -13.35 -13.13 -12.40
CA ASP A 260 -12.62 -14.29 -12.91
C ASP A 260 -11.45 -13.86 -13.81
N ARG A 261 -11.64 -12.85 -14.67
CA ARG A 261 -10.56 -12.29 -15.49
C ARG A 261 -9.47 -11.59 -14.67
N VAL A 262 -9.86 -10.94 -13.57
CA VAL A 262 -8.90 -10.37 -12.62
C VAL A 262 -8.10 -11.47 -11.93
N PHE A 263 -8.74 -12.58 -11.54
CA PHE A 263 -8.08 -13.76 -10.97
C PHE A 263 -7.06 -14.33 -11.96
N ASP A 264 -7.45 -14.56 -13.21
CA ASP A 264 -6.58 -15.09 -14.25
C ASP A 264 -5.37 -14.17 -14.48
N ALA A 265 -5.61 -12.87 -14.67
CA ALA A 265 -4.54 -11.90 -14.87
C ALA A 265 -3.61 -11.78 -13.65
N PHE A 266 -4.14 -11.88 -12.42
CA PHE A 266 -3.31 -11.87 -11.23
C PHE A 266 -2.43 -13.13 -11.14
N ALA A 267 -3.00 -14.31 -11.43
CA ALA A 267 -2.26 -15.57 -11.44
C ALA A 267 -1.11 -15.57 -12.45
N GLU A 268 -1.33 -15.02 -13.65
CA GLU A 268 -0.30 -14.89 -14.69
C GLU A 268 0.90 -14.04 -14.25
N ASN A 269 0.67 -13.03 -13.40
CA ASN A 269 1.69 -12.08 -12.97
C ASN A 269 2.26 -12.38 -11.57
N LEU A 270 1.71 -13.36 -10.85
CA LEU A 270 2.05 -13.65 -9.46
C LEU A 270 3.53 -14.03 -9.27
N GLY A 271 4.06 -14.85 -10.18
CA GLY A 271 5.45 -15.32 -10.14
C GLY A 271 6.45 -14.16 -10.24
N GLU A 272 6.18 -13.18 -11.09
CA GLU A 272 7.05 -12.01 -11.26
C GLU A 272 6.93 -11.02 -10.11
N VAL A 273 5.73 -10.87 -9.54
CA VAL A 273 5.49 -9.99 -8.38
C VAL A 273 6.18 -10.49 -7.11
N SER A 274 6.33 -11.81 -6.94
CA SER A 274 7.04 -12.41 -5.80
C SER A 274 8.51 -11.94 -5.66
N GLY A 275 9.15 -11.55 -6.77
CA GLY A 275 10.54 -11.05 -6.78
C GLY A 275 10.70 -9.56 -6.44
N VAL A 276 9.60 -8.83 -6.23
CA VAL A 276 9.65 -7.40 -5.94
C VAL A 276 10.01 -7.20 -4.48
N ASN A 277 11.28 -6.96 -4.18
CA ASN A 277 11.78 -6.58 -2.85
C ASN A 277 12.92 -5.55 -2.99
N PHE A 278 13.42 -4.99 -1.88
CA PHE A 278 14.58 -4.07 -1.93
C PHE A 278 15.80 -4.58 -1.16
N VAL A 279 15.76 -5.84 -0.69
CA VAL A 279 16.94 -6.50 -0.09
C VAL A 279 17.88 -6.90 -1.23
N PRO A 280 19.20 -6.70 -1.09
CA PRO A 280 20.16 -7.28 -2.04
C PRO A 280 19.97 -8.80 -2.09
N GLU A 281 19.91 -9.40 -3.28
CA GLU A 281 19.98 -10.86 -3.41
C GLU A 281 21.28 -11.32 -2.74
N GLU A 282 21.17 -12.21 -1.75
CA GLU A 282 22.37 -12.90 -1.26
C GLU A 282 22.97 -13.67 -2.44
N PRO A 283 24.30 -13.59 -2.65
CA PRO A 283 24.92 -14.36 -3.73
C PRO A 283 24.64 -15.84 -3.49
N ASP A 284 24.02 -16.48 -4.49
CA ASP A 284 23.75 -17.91 -4.50
C ASP A 284 25.02 -18.69 -4.09
N PRO A 285 25.03 -19.36 -2.92
CA PRO A 285 26.20 -20.12 -2.48
C PRO A 285 26.52 -21.30 -3.40
N GLY A 286 25.62 -21.64 -4.34
CA GLY A 286 25.78 -22.71 -5.32
C GLY A 286 26.44 -22.32 -6.64
N LYS A 287 26.60 -21.03 -6.96
CA LYS A 287 27.39 -20.60 -8.14
C LYS A 287 28.84 -20.37 -7.75
N GLY A 288 29.53 -21.49 -7.50
CA GLY A 288 30.98 -21.53 -7.49
C GLY A 288 31.51 -20.89 -8.77
N ARG A 289 32.46 -19.96 -8.62
CA ARG A 289 33.27 -19.46 -9.73
C ARG A 289 34.00 -20.67 -10.32
N GLY A 290 33.48 -21.20 -11.42
CA GLY A 290 34.23 -22.06 -12.31
C GLY A 290 35.21 -21.17 -13.08
N ASP A 291 36.43 -21.09 -12.56
CA ASP A 291 37.63 -20.71 -13.32
C ASP A 291 38.21 -21.97 -13.98
#